data_AF-A0A524IY95-F1
#
_entry.id   AF-A0A524IY95-F1
#
_cell.length_a   1.000
_cell.length_b   1.000
_cell.length_c   1.000
_cell.angle_alpha   90.00
_cell.angle_beta   90.00
_cell.angle_gamma   90.00
#
_symmetry.space_group_name_H-M   'P 1'
#
loop_
_entity.id
_entity.type
_entity.pdbx_description
1 polymer ?
#
loop_
_entity_poly.entity_id
_entity_poly.type
_entity_poly.pdbx_seq_one_letter_code
_entity_poly.pdbx_strand_id
1 'polypeptide(L)'
;MTRTAANKKGRVFTAELKSKRALKSISLDNGTQDGVLIEGTLGTLIGARIQDGIVLEVIGTQGILRVDLKIEEAMGTPNSADVARRAVGFVNGGRRQ
;
A
#
# COMPACT_ATOMS: atom_id res chain seq x y z
N MET A 1 31.23 -12.81 9.43
CA MET A 1 30.11 -12.71 8.46
C MET A 1 29.18 -11.61 8.94
N THR A 2 29.40 -10.38 8.47
CA THR A 2 28.67 -9.20 8.98
C THR A 2 27.49 -8.94 8.06
N ARG A 3 26.30 -9.43 8.41
CA ARG A 3 25.05 -9.02 7.76
C ARG A 3 24.62 -7.72 8.43
N THR A 4 25.10 -6.60 7.90
CA THR A 4 24.58 -5.27 8.22
C THR A 4 23.15 -5.20 7.70
N ALA A 5 22.18 -5.62 8.52
CA ALA A 5 20.78 -5.35 8.26
C ALA A 5 20.58 -3.85 8.46
N ALA A 6 20.60 -3.12 7.35
CA ALA A 6 20.14 -1.75 7.32
C ALA A 6 18.80 -1.69 8.06
N ASN A 7 18.77 -0.91 9.13
CA ASN A 7 17.61 -0.68 9.95
C ASN A 7 16.55 0.06 9.11
N LYS A 8 15.84 -0.67 8.23
CA LYS A 8 14.62 -0.19 7.58
C LYS A 8 13.61 -0.09 8.69
N LYS A 9 13.45 1.11 9.26
CA LYS A 9 12.29 1.42 10.10
C LYS A 9 11.04 1.00 9.33
N GLY A 10 10.39 -0.07 9.77
CA GLY A 10 9.18 -0.58 9.13
C GLY A 10 8.11 0.50 9.14
N ARG A 11 7.30 0.57 8.08
CA ARG A 11 6.12 1.43 8.08
C ARG A 11 5.04 0.78 8.94
N VAL A 12 4.37 1.60 9.74
CA VAL A 12 3.30 1.13 10.62
C VAL A 12 1.97 1.43 9.95
N PHE A 13 1.05 0.47 10.03
CA PHE A 13 -0.35 0.70 9.68
C PHE A 13 -1.24 0.30 10.86
N THR A 14 -2.39 0.95 10.97
CA THR A 14 -3.43 0.61 11.92
C THR A 14 -4.78 0.64 11.23
N ALA A 15 -5.57 -0.42 11.39
CA ALA A 15 -6.96 -0.46 10.96
C ALA A 15 -7.87 -0.50 12.19
N GLU A 16 -8.68 0.53 12.37
CA GLU A 16 -9.67 0.61 13.43
C GLU A 16 -11.04 0.37 12.82
N LEU A 17 -11.71 -0.71 13.23
CA LEU A 17 -13.05 -1.06 12.76
C LEU A 17 -14.07 -0.82 13.86
N LYS A 18 -15.22 -0.21 13.51
CA LYS A 18 -16.31 0.08 14.47
C LYS A 18 -16.99 -1.18 15.01
N SER A 19 -16.86 -2.31 14.32
CA SER A 19 -17.48 -3.58 14.69
C SER A 19 -16.71 -4.76 14.15
N LYS A 20 -16.72 -5.89 14.88
CA LYS A 20 -16.20 -7.18 14.42
C LYS A 20 -16.87 -7.66 13.13
N ARG A 21 -18.10 -7.23 12.83
CA ARG A 21 -18.79 -7.58 11.57
C ARG A 21 -18.14 -6.94 10.33
N ALA A 22 -17.39 -5.85 10.51
CA ALA A 22 -16.66 -5.21 9.42
C ALA A 22 -15.34 -5.94 9.10
N LEU A 23 -14.89 -6.85 9.97
CA LEU A 23 -13.77 -7.73 9.74
C LEU A 23 -14.29 -8.98 9.00
N LYS A 24 -13.72 -9.27 7.83
CA LYS A 24 -14.11 -10.41 7.00
C LYS A 24 -13.30 -11.65 7.36
N SER A 25 -11.98 -11.52 7.47
CA SER A 25 -11.09 -12.63 7.81
C SER A 25 -9.79 -12.13 8.43
N ILE A 26 -9.22 -12.94 9.31
CA ILE A 26 -7.81 -12.84 9.72
C ILE A 26 -7.22 -14.22 9.51
N SER A 27 -6.17 -14.30 8.69
CA SER A 27 -5.41 -15.52 8.48
C SER A 27 -3.97 -15.28 8.92
N LEU A 28 -3.49 -16.18 9.78
CA LEU A 28 -2.11 -16.24 10.25
C LEU A 28 -1.54 -17.51 9.62
N ASP A 29 -0.70 -17.37 8.60
CA ASP A 29 -0.04 -18.52 7.99
C ASP A 29 1.23 -18.85 8.79
N ASN A 30 1.25 -20.03 9.40
CA ASN A 30 2.40 -20.58 10.11
C ASN A 30 3.25 -21.49 9.19
N GLY A 31 3.00 -21.45 7.87
CA GLY A 31 3.73 -22.18 6.85
C GLY A 31 5.07 -21.53 6.47
N THR A 32 5.61 -21.89 5.31
CA THR A 32 6.91 -21.39 4.84
C THR A 32 6.91 -19.90 4.46
N GLN A 33 5.73 -19.29 4.34
CA GLN A 33 5.54 -17.85 4.20
C GLN A 33 4.88 -17.35 5.49
N ASP A 34 5.71 -16.89 6.44
CA ASP A 34 5.33 -16.31 7.73
C ASP A 34 4.58 -14.97 7.52
N GLY A 35 3.30 -15.08 7.16
CA GLY A 35 2.49 -13.99 6.62
C GLY A 35 1.16 -13.85 7.34
N VAL A 36 0.70 -12.60 7.48
CA VAL A 36 -0.59 -12.27 8.07
C VAL A 36 -1.46 -11.57 7.03
N LEU A 37 -2.66 -12.10 6.79
CA LEU A 37 -3.68 -11.48 5.95
C LEU A 37 -4.84 -10.99 6.82
N ILE A 38 -5.15 -9.70 6.72
CA ILE A 38 -6.30 -9.08 7.38
C ILE A 38 -7.21 -8.54 6.28
N GLU A 39 -8.41 -9.11 6.15
CA GLU A 39 -9.43 -8.62 5.24
C GLU A 39 -10.60 -8.01 6.02
N GLY A 40 -11.04 -6.83 5.61
CA GLY A 40 -12.19 -6.16 6.19
C GLY A 40 -12.70 -5.05 5.28
N THR A 41 -13.73 -4.34 5.72
CA THR A 41 -14.31 -3.20 4.99
C THR A 41 -14.33 -1.95 5.86
N LEU A 42 -13.91 -0.83 5.30
CA LEU A 42 -14.15 0.49 5.89
C LEU A 42 -15.58 1.00 5.59
N GLY A 43 -16.36 0.23 4.82
CA GLY A 43 -17.68 0.63 4.33
C GLY A 43 -17.57 1.68 3.22
N THR A 44 -18.53 2.61 3.16
CA THR A 44 -18.49 3.71 2.20
C THR A 44 -17.41 4.72 2.58
N LEU A 45 -16.64 5.20 1.60
CA LEU A 45 -15.61 6.22 1.80
C LEU A 45 -16.26 7.54 2.21
N ILE A 46 -15.85 8.08 3.35
CA ILE A 46 -16.22 9.42 3.83
C ILE A 46 -15.15 10.43 3.38
N GLY A 47 -13.87 10.04 3.43
CA GLY A 47 -12.78 10.87 2.96
C GLY A 47 -11.42 10.21 3.12
N ALA A 48 -10.40 10.81 2.50
CA ALA A 48 -8.99 10.44 2.70
C ALA A 48 -8.15 11.71 2.83
N ARG A 49 -7.19 11.72 3.75
CA ARG A 49 -6.33 12.88 4.01
C ARG A 49 -4.94 12.46 4.45
N ILE A 50 -3.96 13.31 4.17
CA ILE A 50 -2.62 13.20 4.75
C ILE A 50 -2.60 14.05 6.04
N GLN A 51 -2.32 13.42 7.17
CA GLN A 51 -2.13 14.07 8.46
C GLN A 51 -0.64 14.30 8.69
N ASP A 52 -0.29 15.52 9.11
CA ASP A 52 1.07 15.96 9.43
C ASP A 52 2.12 15.66 8.34
N GLY A 53 1.68 15.58 7.08
CA GLY A 53 2.53 15.30 5.90
C GLY A 53 3.06 13.87 5.79
N ILE A 54 2.74 12.98 6.74
CA ILE A 54 3.43 11.70 6.91
C ILE A 54 2.46 10.53 7.11
N VAL A 55 1.19 10.76 7.44
CA VAL A 55 0.22 9.67 7.68
C VAL A 55 -0.95 9.78 6.71
N LEU A 56 -1.17 8.76 5.88
CA LEU A 56 -2.40 8.64 5.11
C LEU A 56 -3.50 8.07 5.99
N GLU A 57 -4.56 8.85 6.19
CA GLU A 57 -5.78 8.44 6.89
C GLU A 57 -6.92 8.29 5.88
N VAL A 58 -7.47 7.09 5.79
CA VAL A 58 -8.68 6.76 4.99
C VAL A 58 -9.83 6.52 5.95
N ILE A 59 -10.86 7.35 5.85
CA ILE A 59 -12.02 7.36 6.74
C ILE A 59 -13.21 6.78 5.98
N GLY A 60 -13.74 5.67 6.48
CA GLY A 60 -14.98 5.08 5.98
C GLY A 60 -16.05 4.99 7.06
N THR A 61 -17.28 4.69 6.63
CA THR A 61 -18.44 4.56 7.54
C THR A 61 -18.27 3.50 8.64
N GLN A 62 -17.45 2.48 8.42
CA GLN A 62 -17.25 1.32 9.32
C GLN A 62 -15.85 1.27 9.95
N GLY A 63 -14.98 2.22 9.65
CA GLY A 63 -13.63 2.23 10.22
C GLY A 63 -12.70 3.29 9.65
N ILE A 64 -11.48 3.29 10.16
CA ILE A 64 -10.40 4.18 9.73
C ILE A 64 -9.14 3.34 9.50
N LEU A 65 -8.50 3.53 8.34
CA LEU A 65 -7.18 2.98 8.04
C LEU A 65 -6.16 4.11 8.10
N ARG A 66 -5.10 3.92 8.88
CA ARG A 66 -3.95 4.84 8.93
C ARG A 66 -2.70 4.10 8.50
N VAL A 67 -1.90 4.71 7.64
CA VAL A 67 -0.62 4.18 7.17
C VAL A 67 0.41 5.30 7.28
N ASP A 68 1.56 5.01 7.88
CA ASP A 68 2.73 5.89 7.79
C ASP A 68 3.24 5.90 6.33
N LEU A 69 2.83 6.94 5.59
CA LEU A 69 3.07 7.13 4.18
C LEU A 69 3.24 8.62 3.88
N LYS A 70 4.41 9.00 3.37
CA LYS A 70 4.66 10.38 2.92
C LYS A 70 3.92 10.64 1.61
N ILE A 71 3.47 11.88 1.43
CA ILE A 71 2.74 12.28 0.23
C ILE A 71 3.55 12.06 -1.07
N GLU A 72 4.87 12.25 -1.01
CA GLU A 72 5.81 12.01 -2.11
C GLU A 72 5.85 10.53 -2.53
N GLU A 73 5.68 9.61 -1.58
CA GLU A 73 5.63 8.17 -1.83
C GLU A 73 4.26 7.75 -2.38
N ALA A 74 3.18 8.39 -1.90
CA ALA A 74 1.81 8.12 -2.34
C ALA A 74 1.55 8.54 -3.79
N MET A 75 2.19 9.63 -4.24
CA MET A 75 2.04 10.17 -5.59
C MET A 75 2.79 9.37 -6.66
N GLY A 76 3.62 8.40 -6.25
CA GLY A 76 4.44 7.58 -7.12
C GLY A 76 5.37 8.42 -7.99
N THR A 77 6.66 8.48 -7.67
CA THR A 77 7.61 8.79 -8.75
C THR A 77 7.44 7.70 -9.81
N PRO A 78 7.16 8.02 -11.08
CA PRO A 78 6.99 7.00 -12.11
C PRO A 78 8.19 6.06 -12.04
N ASN A 79 7.91 4.79 -11.75
CA ASN A 79 8.93 3.78 -11.66
C ASN A 79 9.71 3.80 -12.98
N SER A 80 11.02 3.98 -12.93
CA SER A 80 11.87 4.03 -14.12
C SER A 80 11.69 2.80 -15.01
N ALA A 81 11.26 1.67 -14.44
CA ALA A 81 10.89 0.46 -15.18
C ALA A 81 9.59 0.59 -16.00
N ASP A 82 8.59 1.35 -15.51
CA ASP A 82 7.33 1.60 -16.23
C ASP A 82 7.50 2.66 -17.32
N VAL A 83 8.39 3.64 -17.12
CA VAL A 83 8.81 4.60 -18.15
C VAL A 83 9.56 3.89 -19.27
N ALA A 84 10.49 2.98 -18.94
CA ALA A 84 11.23 2.21 -19.93
C ALA A 84 10.33 1.30 -20.78
N ARG A 85 9.35 0.62 -20.17
CA ARG A 85 8.39 -0.23 -20.90
C ARG A 85 7.49 0.58 -21.84
N ARG A 86 7.08 1.80 -21.44
CA ARG A 86 6.36 2.72 -22.31
C ARG A 86 7.23 3.20 -23.48
N ALA A 87 8.49 3.56 -23.23
CA ALA A 87 9.40 4.04 -24.27
C ALA A 87 9.71 2.95 -25.32
N VAL A 88 9.91 1.70 -24.90
CA VAL A 88 10.21 0.58 -25.82
C VAL A 88 8.99 0.18 -26.67
N GLY A 89 7.77 0.37 -26.16
CA GLY A 89 6.54 0.12 -26.92
C GLY A 89 6.33 1.06 -28.11
N PHE A 90 6.77 2.32 -28.01
CA PHE A 90 6.68 3.28 -29.12
C PHE A 90 7.72 3.04 -30.22
N VAL A 91 8.89 2.48 -29.90
CA VAL A 91 9.96 2.26 -30.89
C VAL A 91 9.65 1.07 -31.81
N ASN A 92 8.91 0.06 -31.34
CA ASN A 92 8.60 -1.14 -32.13
C ASN A 92 7.29 -1.08 -32.94
N GLY A 93 6.48 -0.03 -32.78
CA GLY A 93 5.21 0.14 -33.51
C GLY A 93 5.34 0.78 -34.90
N GLY A 94 6.54 1.16 -35.32
CA GLY A 94 6.76 2.07 -36.44
C GLY A 94 7.58 1.54 -37.60
N ARG A 95 7.47 0.26 -38.01
CA ARG A 95 7.89 -0.19 -39.36
C ARG A 95 7.01 -1.33 -39.87
N ARG A 96 5.94 -0.95 -40.56
CA ARG A 96 5.38 -1.72 -41.67
C ARG A 96 5.15 -0.74 -42.83
N GLN A 97 6.17 -0.61 -43.68
CA GLN A 97 5.98 -0.40 -45.11
C GLN A 97 6.41 -1.68 -45.80
#